data_AF-A0A8T3RBK3-F1
#
_entry.id   AF-A0A8T3RBK3-F1
#
_cell.length_a   1.000
_cell.length_b   1.000
_cell.length_c   1.000
_cell.angle_alpha   90.00
_cell.angle_beta   90.00
_cell.angle_gamma   90.00
#
_symmetry.space_group_name_H-M   'P 1'
#
loop_
_entity.id
_entity.type
_entity.pdbx_description
1 polymer ?
#
loop_
_entity_poly.entity_id
_entity_poly.type
_entity_poly.pdbx_seq_one_letter_code
_entity_poly.pdbx_strand_id
1 'polypeptide(L)'
;IDDRIGLAAPAFPVVALARIDRALLRSALGELLHCPTTPARVAISEWVELARTYSGEPARRLINGVLGRVAAGGTGQQSPMAGR
;
A
#
# COMPACT_ATOMS: atom_id res chain seq x y z
N ILE A 1 10.76 3.67 -2.34
CA ILE A 1 9.67 2.78 -1.82
C ILE A 1 9.96 2.35 -0.39
N ASP A 2 11.08 1.70 -0.10
CA ASP A 2 11.38 1.19 1.26
C ASP A 2 11.39 2.28 2.35
N ASP A 3 11.93 3.47 2.06
CA ASP A 3 11.87 4.59 3.01
C ASP A 3 10.43 4.97 3.37
N ARG A 4 9.52 4.91 2.39
CA ARG A 4 8.10 5.20 2.60
C ARG A 4 7.44 4.12 3.47
N ILE A 5 7.84 2.85 3.31
CA ILE A 5 7.42 1.77 4.20
C ILE A 5 7.93 2.02 5.62
N GLY A 6 9.22 2.37 5.77
CA GLY A 6 9.82 2.65 7.07
C GLY A 6 9.15 3.80 7.82
N LEU A 7 8.82 4.88 7.11
CA LEU A 7 8.05 6.01 7.67
C LEU A 7 6.62 5.61 8.04
N ALA A 8 5.98 4.76 7.23
CA ALA A 8 4.60 4.34 7.45
C ALA A 8 4.45 3.26 8.53
N ALA A 9 5.47 2.43 8.76
CA ALA A 9 5.46 1.33 9.71
C ALA A 9 6.84 1.16 10.39
N PRO A 10 7.25 2.10 11.25
CA PRO A 10 8.59 2.07 11.88
C PRO A 10 8.80 0.86 12.81
N ALA A 11 7.72 0.28 13.35
CA ALA A 11 7.77 -0.95 14.15
C ALA A 11 8.03 -2.21 13.32
N PHE A 12 8.01 -2.12 11.98
CA PHE A 12 8.19 -3.24 11.06
C PHE A 12 9.31 -2.92 10.07
N PRO A 13 10.60 -3.09 10.47
CA PRO A 13 11.72 -2.87 9.57
C PRO A 13 11.58 -3.70 8.29
N VAL A 14 11.71 -3.06 7.12
CA VAL A 14 11.49 -3.71 5.82
C VAL A 14 12.34 -4.98 5.67
N VAL A 15 13.58 -4.93 6.15
CA VAL A 15 14.54 -6.04 6.11
C VAL A 15 14.16 -7.23 7.00
N ALA A 16 13.34 -7.02 8.03
CA ALA A 16 12.87 -8.05 8.95
C ALA A 16 11.58 -8.74 8.46
N LEU A 17 10.87 -8.13 7.49
CA LEU A 17 9.69 -8.73 6.88
C LEU A 17 10.03 -9.97 6.07
N ALA A 18 9.11 -10.93 6.07
CA ALA A 18 9.15 -12.07 5.16
C ALA A 18 9.28 -11.57 3.71
N ARG A 19 9.94 -12.37 2.86
CA ARG A 19 10.18 -12.01 1.46
C ARG A 19 8.88 -11.68 0.71
N ILE A 20 7.82 -12.42 1.01
CA ILE A 20 6.49 -12.22 0.41
C ILE A 20 5.85 -10.90 0.86
N ASP A 21 5.85 -10.60 2.17
CA ASP A 21 5.29 -9.34 2.71
C ASP A 21 5.99 -8.12 2.14
N ARG A 22 7.32 -8.21 2.03
CA ARG A 22 8.14 -7.15 1.45
C ARG A 22 7.79 -6.92 -0.02
N ALA A 23 7.61 -7.99 -0.79
CA ALA A 23 7.21 -7.90 -2.20
C ALA A 23 5.82 -7.27 -2.33
N LEU A 24 4.85 -7.75 -1.53
CA LEU A 24 3.48 -7.22 -1.52
C LEU A 24 3.44 -5.72 -1.16
N LEU A 25 4.12 -5.30 -0.09
CA LEU A 25 4.16 -3.89 0.32
C LEU A 25 4.80 -2.99 -0.74
N ARG A 26 5.89 -3.45 -1.38
CA ARG A 26 6.57 -2.69 -2.42
C ARG A 26 5.69 -2.51 -3.65
N SER A 27 5.03 -3.58 -4.09
CA SER A 27 4.12 -3.53 -5.24
C SER A 27 2.90 -2.67 -4.95
N ALA A 28 2.29 -2.84 -3.76
CA ALA A 28 1.11 -2.07 -3.36
C ALA A 28 1.39 -0.56 -3.27
N LEU A 29 2.53 -0.17 -2.69
CA LEU A 29 2.94 1.23 -2.67
C LEU A 29 3.34 1.73 -4.05
N GLY A 30 3.98 0.90 -4.87
CA GLY A 30 4.32 1.23 -6.25
C GLY A 30 3.08 1.60 -7.05
N GLU A 31 2.03 0.77 -6.99
CA GLU A 31 0.75 1.05 -7.65
C GLU A 31 0.09 2.30 -7.05
N LEU A 32 -0.02 2.38 -5.72
CA LEU A 32 -0.69 3.51 -5.06
C LEU A 32 -0.05 4.87 -5.37
N LEU A 33 1.28 4.93 -5.54
CA LEU A 33 2.02 6.18 -5.75
C LEU A 33 2.22 6.54 -7.24
N HIS A 34 2.16 5.56 -8.14
CA HIS A 34 2.58 5.76 -9.53
C HIS A 34 1.53 5.35 -10.56
N CYS A 35 0.40 4.75 -10.14
CA CYS A 35 -0.68 4.32 -11.02
C CYS A 35 -1.98 5.08 -10.70
N PRO A 36 -2.20 6.28 -11.30
CA PRO A 36 -3.38 7.10 -10.98
C PRO A 36 -4.68 6.56 -11.61
N THR A 37 -4.61 5.54 -12.46
CA THR A 37 -5.77 4.96 -13.14
C THR A 37 -6.66 4.13 -12.21
N THR A 38 -6.10 3.59 -11.13
CA THR A 38 -6.84 2.80 -10.14
C THR A 38 -7.17 3.69 -8.94
N PRO A 39 -8.45 3.86 -8.56
CA PRO A 39 -8.80 4.59 -7.35
C PRO A 39 -8.10 3.99 -6.13
N ALA A 40 -7.46 4.83 -5.30
CA ALA A 40 -6.67 4.40 -4.14
C ALA A 40 -7.41 3.39 -3.25
N ARG A 41 -8.71 3.60 -3.00
CA ARG A 41 -9.55 2.69 -2.21
C ARG A 41 -9.64 1.29 -2.81
N VAL A 42 -9.77 1.20 -4.13
CA VAL A 42 -9.85 -0.07 -4.87
C VAL A 42 -8.50 -0.77 -4.79
N ALA A 43 -7.41 -0.09 -5.14
CA ALA A 43 -6.06 -0.65 -5.06
C ALA A 43 -5.75 -1.17 -3.65
N ILE A 44 -6.07 -0.40 -2.60
CA ILE A 44 -5.89 -0.82 -1.20
C ILE A 44 -6.66 -2.13 -0.92
N SER A 45 -7.93 -2.20 -1.31
CA SER A 45 -8.76 -3.39 -1.08
C SER A 45 -8.15 -4.65 -1.72
N GLU A 46 -7.74 -4.56 -2.98
CA GLU A 46 -7.15 -5.68 -3.72
C GLU A 46 -5.84 -6.14 -3.07
N TRP A 47 -4.94 -5.21 -2.73
CA TRP A 47 -3.67 -5.55 -2.09
C TRP A 47 -3.84 -6.14 -0.69
N VAL A 48 -4.86 -5.71 0.05
CA VAL A 48 -5.19 -6.26 1.37
C VAL A 48 -5.67 -7.71 1.26
N GLU A 49 -6.54 -8.03 0.30
CA GLU A 49 -6.98 -9.41 0.07
C GLU A 49 -5.87 -10.31 -0.50
N LEU A 50 -5.00 -9.78 -1.36
CA LEU A 50 -3.81 -10.51 -1.82
C LEU A 50 -2.88 -10.83 -0.64
N ALA A 51 -2.64 -9.89 0.27
CA ALA A 51 -1.83 -10.12 1.45
C ALA A 51 -2.39 -11.22 2.35
N ARG A 52 -3.71 -11.20 2.55
CA ARG A 52 -4.42 -12.25 3.28
C ARG A 52 -4.23 -13.62 2.63
N THR A 53 -4.35 -13.69 1.31
CA THR A 53 -4.23 -14.93 0.54
C THR A 53 -2.81 -15.51 0.60
N TYR A 54 -1.78 -14.68 0.43
CA TYR A 54 -0.41 -15.14 0.25
C TYR A 54 0.44 -15.15 1.53
N SER A 55 0.04 -14.44 2.58
CA SER A 55 0.82 -14.32 3.83
C SER A 55 -0.04 -14.28 5.10
N GLY A 56 -1.37 -14.26 4.96
CA GLY A 56 -2.30 -14.39 6.06
C GLY A 56 -2.67 -13.08 6.76
N GLU A 57 -3.32 -13.24 7.91
CA GLU A 57 -3.99 -12.17 8.65
C GLU A 57 -3.03 -11.08 9.18
N PRO A 58 -1.80 -11.39 9.66
CA PRO A 58 -0.84 -10.36 10.06
C PRO A 58 -0.42 -9.45 8.91
N ALA A 59 -0.13 -10.01 7.73
CA ALA A 59 0.23 -9.26 6.55
C ALA A 59 -0.91 -8.37 6.07
N ARG A 60 -2.14 -8.91 6.04
CA ARG A 60 -3.36 -8.14 5.73
C ARG A 60 -3.46 -6.85 6.56
N ARG A 61 -3.27 -6.95 7.87
CA ARG A 61 -3.33 -5.78 8.78
C ARG A 61 -2.19 -4.81 8.53
N LEU A 62 -0.97 -5.30 8.35
CA LEU A 62 0.21 -4.48 8.07
C LEU A 62 0.02 -3.67 6.78
N ILE A 63 -0.36 -4.33 5.68
CA ILE A 63 -0.57 -3.69 4.38
C ILE A 63 -1.70 -2.66 4.45
N ASN A 64 -2.84 -3.01 5.05
CA ASN A 64 -3.95 -2.07 5.22
C ASN A 64 -3.51 -0.79 5.98
N GLY A 65 -2.76 -0.96 7.07
CA GLY A 65 -2.25 0.16 7.86
C GLY A 65 -1.26 1.05 7.09
N VAL A 66 -0.31 0.45 6.38
CA VAL A 66 0.70 1.17 5.59
C VAL A 66 0.03 1.96 4.46
N LEU A 67 -0.79 1.29 3.65
CA LEU A 67 -1.39 1.94 2.49
C LEU A 67 -2.41 3.02 2.90
N GLY A 68 -3.20 2.77 3.95
CA GLY A 68 -4.14 3.77 4.49
C GLY A 68 -3.43 5.05 4.94
N ARG A 69 -2.29 4.92 5.64
CA ARG A 69 -1.48 6.08 6.07
C ARG A 69 -0.88 6.83 4.87
N VAL A 70 -0.38 6.11 3.86
CA VAL A 70 0.21 6.73 2.67
C VAL A 70 -0.83 7.44 1.83
N ALA A 71 -2.02 6.84 1.63
CA ALA A 71 -3.12 7.47 0.93
C ALA A 71 -3.64 8.73 1.65
N ALA A 72 -3.78 8.68 2.98
CA ALA A 72 -4.23 9.82 3.78
C ALA A 72 -3.21 10.98 3.84
N GLY A 73 -1.90 10.68 3.74
CA GLY A 73 -0.85 11.70 3.64
C GLY A 73 -0.63 12.25 2.24
N GLY A 74 -1.34 11.72 1.23
CA GLY A 74 -1.23 12.10 -0.18
C GLY A 74 -2.47 12.81 -0.73
N THR A 75 -3.43 13.19 0.11
CA THR A 75 -4.71 13.85 -0.26
C THR A 75 -4.57 15.31 -0.71
N GLY A 76 -3.57 15.58 -1.57
CA GLY A 76 -3.45 16.82 -2.34
C GLY A 76 -3.85 16.70 -3.81
N GLN A 77 -4.16 15.51 -4.33
CA GLN A 77 -4.50 15.38 -5.76
C GLN A 77 -5.51 14.24 -6.02
N GLN A 78 -6.79 14.51 -5.70
CA GLN A 78 -7.89 13.93 -6.47
C GLN A 78 -8.48 15.08 -7.29
N SER A 79 -7.88 15.32 -8.45
CA SER A 79 -8.50 16.18 -9.46
C SER A 79 -9.65 15.38 -10.08
N PRO A 80 -10.88 15.89 -10.13
CA PRO A 80 -11.93 15.23 -10.89
C PRO A 80 -11.49 15.21 -12.35
N MET A 81 -11.47 14.02 -12.97
CA MET A 81 -11.30 13.92 -14.41
C MET A 81 -12.51 14.59 -15.08
N ALA A 82 -12.33 15.84 -15.46
CA ALA A 82 -13.16 16.52 -16.44
C ALA A 82 -12.77 16.01 -17.84
N GLY A 83 -13.76 15.46 -18.56
CA GLY A 83 -13.80 15.43 -20.01
C GLY A 83 -13.35 14.12 -20.67
N ARG A 84 -14.30 13.22 -20.93
CA ARG A 84 -15.06 13.19 -22.20
C ARG A 84 -16.41 12.55 -22.00
#